data_AF-A0A2E1V3L3-F1
#
_entry.id   AF-A0A2E1V3L3-F1
#
_cell.length_a   1.000
_cell.length_b   1.000
_cell.length_c   1.000
_cell.angle_alpha   90.00
_cell.angle_beta   90.00
_cell.angle_gamma   90.00
#
_symmetry.space_group_name_H-M   'P 1'
#
loop_
_entity.id
_entity.type
_entity.pdbx_description
1 polymer ?
#
loop_
_entity_poly.entity_id
_entity_poly.type
_entity_poly.pdbx_seq_one_letter_code
_entity_poly.pdbx_strand_id
1 'polypeptide(L)'
;MNLLSLPPLLAGLVLGLGLIVAIGAQNVFVIRQGLRGVHVFPTAMTAAACDATLIFLGIGGLYLVIEQFPVIAFIAKWMAVAFLTWYGLVSLR
;
A
#
# COMPACT_ATOMS: atom_id res chain seq x y z
N MET A 1 0.53 5.25 -25.01
CA MET A 1 0.82 4.51 -23.76
C MET A 1 -0.07 3.28 -23.75
N ASN A 2 0.44 2.10 -24.10
CA ASN A 2 -0.39 0.89 -24.12
C ASN A 2 -0.77 0.51 -22.69
N LEU A 3 -2.07 0.55 -22.40
CA LEU A 3 -2.68 0.14 -21.12
C LEU A 3 -2.34 -1.31 -20.73
N LEU A 4 -1.89 -2.13 -21.68
CA LEU A 4 -1.47 -3.53 -21.53
C LEU A 4 0.05 -3.72 -21.44
N SER A 5 0.82 -2.66 -21.18
CA SER A 5 2.26 -2.83 -20.95
C SER A 5 2.49 -3.66 -19.67
N LEU A 6 3.10 -4.84 -19.83
CA LEU A 6 3.48 -5.75 -18.74
C LEU A 6 4.31 -5.07 -17.62
N PRO A 7 5.27 -4.16 -17.88
CA PRO A 7 6.11 -3.60 -16.83
C PRO A 7 5.37 -2.80 -15.73
N PRO A 8 4.49 -1.83 -16.03
CA PRO A 8 3.76 -1.12 -14.98
C PRO A 8 2.79 -2.03 -14.20
N LEU A 9 2.19 -3.02 -14.85
CA LEU A 9 1.36 -4.02 -14.17
C LEU A 9 2.18 -4.83 -13.15
N LEU A 10 3.35 -5.33 -13.58
CA LEU A 10 4.26 -6.07 -12.70
C LEU A 10 4.80 -5.19 -11.57
N ALA A 11 5.16 -3.93 -11.86
CA ALA A 11 5.63 -3.00 -10.84
C ALA A 11 4.55 -2.72 -9.78
N GLY A 12 3.30 -2.48 -10.21
CA GLY A 12 2.17 -2.31 -9.31
C GLY A 12 1.91 -3.55 -8.46
N LEU A 13 1.96 -4.74 -9.06
CA LEU A 13 1.80 -6.01 -8.36
C LEU A 13 2.90 -6.23 -7.31
N VAL A 14 4.16 -6.02 -7.67
CA VAL A 14 5.31 -6.18 -6.77
C VAL A 14 5.25 -5.19 -5.60
N LEU A 15 4.91 -3.93 -5.88
CA LEU A 15 4.72 -2.91 -4.84
C LEU A 15 3.57 -3.27 -3.90
N GLY A 16 2.43 -3.70 -4.44
CA GLY A 16 1.29 -4.17 -3.66
C GLY A 16 1.64 -5.34 -2.76
N LEU A 17 2.33 -6.35 -3.29
CA LEU A 17 2.81 -7.50 -2.51
C LEU A 17 3.77 -7.06 -1.39
N GLY A 18 4.68 -6.15 -1.65
CA GLY A 18 5.62 -5.62 -0.65
C GLY A 18 4.94 -4.91 0.52
N LEU A 19 3.85 -4.18 0.25
CA LEU A 19 3.07 -3.46 1.27
C LEU A 19 2.19 -4.42 2.12
N ILE A 20 1.70 -5.50 1.51
CA ILE A 20 0.85 -6.51 2.19
C ILE A 20 1.68 -7.44 3.10
N VAL A 21 2.95 -7.70 2.74
CA VAL A 21 3.84 -8.59 3.50
C VAL A 21 4.21 -8.02 4.87
N ALA A 22 4.17 -6.70 5.07
CA ALA A 22 4.29 -6.12 6.40
C ALA A 22 3.10 -6.58 7.27
N ILE A 23 3.38 -7.40 8.30
CA ILE A 23 2.34 -7.99 9.14
C ILE A 23 1.68 -6.89 9.99
N GLY A 24 0.58 -6.33 9.48
CA GLY A 24 -0.26 -5.38 10.18
C GLY A 24 -1.31 -6.05 11.07
N ALA A 25 -1.97 -5.27 11.92
CA ALA A 25 -3.01 -5.77 12.84
C ALA A 25 -4.17 -6.48 12.10
N GLN A 26 -4.53 -6.02 10.89
CA GLN A 26 -5.56 -6.63 10.04
C GLN A 26 -5.15 -8.02 9.53
N ASN A 27 -3.91 -8.16 9.02
CA ASN A 27 -3.38 -9.44 8.56
C ASN A 27 -3.20 -10.44 9.72
N VAL A 28 -2.79 -9.99 10.91
CA VAL A 28 -2.73 -10.83 12.12
C VAL A 28 -4.11 -11.31 12.55
N PHE A 29 -5.13 -10.47 12.47
CA PHE A 29 -6.50 -10.86 12.80
C PHE A 29 -7.02 -11.93 11.84
N VAL A 30 -6.83 -11.76 10.52
CA VAL A 30 -7.21 -12.76 9.52
C VAL A 30 -6.49 -14.09 9.77
N ILE A 31 -5.19 -14.06 10.07
CA ILE A 31 -4.42 -15.27 10.42
C ILE A 31 -4.97 -15.93 11.70
N ARG A 32 -5.32 -15.16 12.74
CA ARG A 32 -5.93 -15.70 13.97
C ARG A 32 -7.28 -16.35 13.71
N GLN A 33 -8.10 -15.80 12.82
CA GLN A 33 -9.38 -16.41 12.42
C GLN A 33 -9.14 -17.67 11.59
N GLY A 34 -8.14 -17.66 10.70
CA GLY A 34 -7.64 -18.82 9.96
C GLY A 34 -7.24 -19.98 10.87
N LEU A 35 -6.43 -19.70 11.89
CA LEU A 35 -5.98 -20.70 12.88
C LEU A 35 -7.12 -21.23 13.76
N ARG A 36 -8.16 -20.42 14.01
CA ARG A 36 -9.35 -20.85 14.76
C ARG A 36 -10.34 -21.65 13.90
N GLY A 37 -10.19 -21.63 12.58
CA GLY A 37 -11.09 -22.33 11.64
C GLY A 37 -12.51 -21.77 11.57
N VAL A 38 -12.75 -20.58 12.14
CA VAL A 38 -14.08 -19.95 12.17
C VAL A 38 -14.04 -18.65 11.36
N HIS A 39 -15.04 -18.43 10.51
CA HIS A 39 -15.19 -17.20 9.69
C HIS A 39 -13.98 -16.83 8.81
N VAL A 40 -13.17 -17.81 8.39
CA VAL A 40 -11.96 -17.57 7.57
C VAL A 40 -12.28 -16.88 6.25
N PHE A 41 -13.23 -17.40 5.47
CA PHE A 41 -13.62 -16.82 4.18
C PHE A 41 -14.26 -15.42 4.30
N PRO A 42 -15.26 -15.20 5.18
CA PRO A 42 -15.84 -13.87 5.38
C PRO A 42 -14.80 -12.82 5.76
N THR A 43 -13.93 -13.14 6.73
CA THR A 43 -12.92 -12.19 7.23
C THR A 43 -11.89 -11.84 6.16
N ALA A 44 -11.39 -12.84 5.42
CA ALA A 44 -10.48 -12.62 4.31
C ALA A 44 -11.11 -11.80 3.18
N MET A 45 -12.36 -12.07 2.80
CA MET A 45 -13.05 -11.30 1.76
C MET A 45 -13.29 -9.85 2.16
N THR A 46 -13.72 -9.59 3.40
CA THR A 46 -13.88 -8.21 3.88
C THR A 46 -12.55 -7.47 3.88
N ALA A 47 -11.46 -8.11 4.30
CA ALA A 47 -10.13 -7.51 4.30
C ALA A 47 -9.68 -7.18 2.86
N ALA A 48 -9.78 -8.15 1.95
CA ALA A 48 -9.42 -7.94 0.55
C ALA A 48 -10.27 -6.84 -0.13
N ALA A 49 -11.56 -6.77 0.18
CA ALA A 49 -12.44 -5.72 -0.33
C ALA A 49 -12.06 -4.32 0.20
N CYS A 50 -11.73 -4.22 1.50
CA CYS A 50 -11.23 -2.99 2.09
C CYS A 50 -9.90 -2.55 1.46
N ASP A 51 -8.93 -3.46 1.30
CA ASP A 51 -7.65 -3.13 0.68
C ASP A 51 -7.82 -2.70 -0.77
N ALA A 52 -8.62 -3.41 -1.56
CA ALA A 52 -8.90 -3.04 -2.94
C ALA A 52 -9.55 -1.66 -3.03
N THR A 53 -10.58 -1.39 -2.22
CA THR A 53 -11.26 -0.09 -2.23
C THR A 53 -10.35 1.05 -1.80
N LEU A 54 -9.54 0.87 -0.76
CA LEU A 54 -8.57 1.86 -0.30
C LEU A 54 -7.48 2.13 -1.34
N ILE A 55 -7.00 1.10 -2.06
CA ILE A 55 -6.03 1.25 -3.15
C ILE A 55 -6.64 2.05 -4.30
N PHE A 56 -7.84 1.70 -4.75
CA PHE A 56 -8.51 2.41 -5.84
C PHE A 56 -8.81 3.86 -5.49
N LEU A 57 -9.37 4.13 -4.30
CA LEU A 57 -9.63 5.47 -3.82
C LEU A 57 -8.34 6.27 -3.60
N GLY A 58 -7.31 5.62 -3.05
CA GLY A 58 -6.02 6.22 -2.81
C GLY A 58 -5.37 6.68 -4.09
N ILE A 59 -5.14 5.79 -5.05
CA ILE A 59 -4.46 6.13 -6.30
C ILE A 59 -5.31 7.06 -7.17
N GLY A 60 -6.60 6.75 -7.33
CA GLY A 60 -7.51 7.55 -8.16
C GLY A 60 -7.72 8.96 -7.60
N GLY A 61 -7.97 9.08 -6.29
CA GLY A 61 -8.18 10.36 -5.64
C GLY A 61 -6.91 11.19 -5.51
N LEU A 62 -5.79 10.56 -5.12
CA LEU A 62 -4.52 11.27 -4.96
C LEU A 62 -3.97 11.78 -6.30
N TYR A 63 -4.18 11.04 -7.40
CA TYR A 63 -3.80 11.50 -8.73
C TYR A 63 -4.44 12.84 -9.09
N LEU A 64 -5.75 12.97 -8.88
CA LEU A 64 -6.49 14.22 -9.14
C LEU A 64 -5.98 15.38 -8.26
N VAL A 65 -5.70 15.09 -6.99
CA VAL A 65 -5.18 16.08 -6.04
C VAL A 65 -3.78 16.57 -6.44
N ILE A 66 -2.90 15.67 -6.87
CA ILE A 66 -1.54 16.02 -7.32
C ILE A 66 -1.57 16.81 -8.62
N GLU A 67 -2.47 16.47 -9.55
CA GLU A 67 -2.65 17.20 -10.80
C GLU A 67 -3.08 18.66 -10.54
N GLN A 68 -3.99 18.86 -9.58
CA GLN A 68 -4.47 20.20 -9.21
C GLN A 68 -3.48 20.98 -8.33
N PHE A 69 -2.77 20.30 -7.42
CA PHE A 69 -1.86 20.91 -6.45
C PHE A 69 -0.49 20.21 -6.45
N PRO A 70 0.38 20.52 -7.43
CA PRO A 70 1.69 19.87 -7.57
C PRO A 70 2.62 20.09 -6.36
N VAL A 71 2.36 21.12 -5.55
CA VAL A 71 3.07 21.39 -4.29
C VAL A 71 2.97 20.22 -3.30
N ILE A 72 1.86 19.48 -3.30
CA ILE A 72 1.67 18.33 -2.40
C ILE A 72 2.68 17.24 -2.72
N ALA A 73 2.88 16.92 -4.02
CA ALA A 73 3.87 15.95 -4.44
C ALA A 73 5.30 16.40 -4.10
N PHE A 74 5.58 17.70 -4.23
CA PHE A 74 6.87 18.26 -3.84
C PHE A 74 7.15 18.07 -2.34
N ILE A 75 6.20 18.44 -1.48
CA ILE A 75 6.34 18.28 -0.02
C ILE A 75 6.48 16.81 0.36
N ALA A 76 5.63 15.93 -0.18
CA ALA A 76 5.66 14.50 0.10
C ALA A 76 7.01 13.88 -0.28
N LYS A 77 7.58 14.28 -1.43
CA LYS A 77 8.91 13.82 -1.87
C LYS A 77 10.00 14.21 -0.88
N TRP A 78 10.04 15.47 -0.43
CA TRP A 78 11.05 15.92 0.52
C TRP A 78 10.87 15.32 1.92
N MET A 79 9.63 15.07 2.35
CA MET A 79 9.37 14.31 3.57
C MET A 79 9.90 12.89 3.48
N ALA A 80 9.68 12.20 2.35
CA ALA A 80 10.20 10.85 2.14
C ALA A 80 11.74 10.81 2.17
N VAL A 81 12.40 11.80 1.55
CA VAL A 81 13.87 11.95 1.62
C VAL A 81 14.31 12.11 3.08
N ALA A 82 13.72 13.06 3.81
CA ALA A 82 14.08 13.30 5.21
C ALA A 82 13.89 12.05 6.08
N PHE A 83 12.77 11.34 5.91
CA PHE A 83 12.47 10.11 6.62
C PHE A 83 13.49 9.00 6.32
N LEU A 84 13.78 8.75 5.04
CA LEU A 84 14.74 7.71 4.63
C LEU A 84 16.16 8.04 5.09
N THR A 85 16.56 9.31 5.03
CA THR A 85 17.86 9.75 5.56
C THR A 85 17.94 9.52 7.07
N TRP A 86 16.91 9.92 7.82
CA TRP A 86 16.84 9.67 9.25
C TRP A 86 16.90 8.18 9.58
N TYR A 87 16.08 7.36 8.92
CA TYR A 87 16.04 5.92 9.13
C TYR A 87 17.38 5.26 8.80
N GLY A 88 18.03 5.67 7.70
CA GLY A 88 19.36 5.20 7.32
C GLY A 88 20.43 5.54 8.35
N LEU A 89 20.38 6.75 8.94
CA LEU A 89 21.27 7.15 10.03
C LEU A 89 21.02 6.34 11.31
N VAL A 90 19.76 6.09 11.67
CA VAL A 90 19.41 5.25 12.82
C VAL A 90 19.89 3.82 12.62
N SER A 91 19.80 3.27 11.41
CA SER A 91 20.24 1.91 11.10
C SER A 91 21.77 1.72 11.15
N LEU A 92 22.55 2.81 11.12
CA LEU A 92 24.01 2.76 11.29
C LEU A 92 24.46 2.72 12.75
N ARG A 93 23.52 2.91 13.69
CA ARG A 93 23.76 2.83 15.14
C ARG A 93 23.35 1.46 15.66
#